data_AF-A0A6J7VVM7-F1
#
_entry.id   AF-A0A6J7VVM7-F1
#
_cell.length_a   1.000
_cell.length_b   1.000
_cell.length_c   1.000
_cell.angle_alpha   90.00
_cell.angle_beta   90.00
_cell.angle_gamma   90.00
#
_symmetry.space_group_name_H-M   'P 1'
#
loop_
_entity.id
_entity.type
_entity.pdbx_description
1 polymer ?
#
loop_
_entity_poly.entity_id
_entity_poly.type
_entity_poly.pdbx_seq_one_letter_code
_entity_poly.pdbx_strand_id
1 'polypeptide(L)'
;MCPCSGTADRSHYGTIVDFISSSLTTSPAALFALLHERLTALAIAQRFEEAALMRDRTQALVQALNRQRRCDQLRDAGSLSLQHSDVHYDIDCGVLIGTRLDGQLFSPLTVTGNKVLDSLAPLLQPHQSSESCTGPLERHLFDEVMCIARFLEDENMHPALSSCSGQWASPIQAVPELHRLDLHTAA
;
A
#
# COMPACT_ATOMS: atom_id res chain seq x y z
N MET A 1 23.25 16.23 13.41
CA MET A 1 23.20 15.40 14.62
C MET A 1 23.33 13.96 14.21
N CYS A 2 24.32 13.25 14.72
CA CYS A 2 24.47 11.82 14.48
C CYS A 2 24.19 11.09 15.80
N PRO A 3 23.12 10.30 15.93
CA PRO A 3 22.88 9.53 17.15
C PRO A 3 24.04 8.55 17.41
N CYS A 4 24.69 8.08 16.36
CA CYS A 4 25.87 7.20 16.42
C CYS A 4 27.13 7.87 17.01
N SER A 5 27.18 9.21 17.14
CA SER A 5 28.33 9.91 17.75
C SER A 5 28.15 10.19 19.25
N GLY A 6 27.01 9.80 19.86
CA GLY A 6 26.74 10.00 21.29
C GLY A 6 26.55 11.45 21.74
N THR A 7 26.67 12.41 20.82
CA THR A 7 26.56 13.87 21.06
C THR A 7 25.18 14.43 20.75
N ALA A 8 24.23 13.59 20.32
CA ALA A 8 22.88 14.01 20.03
C ALA A 8 22.07 14.11 21.34
N ASP A 9 21.41 15.24 21.56
CA ASP A 9 20.42 15.35 22.62
C ASP A 9 19.23 14.43 22.32
N ARG A 10 18.92 13.55 23.28
CA ARG A 10 17.85 12.57 23.18
C ARG A 10 16.49 13.24 23.02
N SER A 11 16.25 14.34 23.73
CA SER A 11 14.94 15.00 23.68
C SER A 11 14.69 15.62 22.31
N HIS A 12 15.67 16.35 21.78
CA HIS A 12 15.60 16.96 20.47
C HIS A 12 15.53 15.93 19.33
N TYR A 13 16.27 14.82 19.44
CA TYR A 13 16.17 13.72 18.46
C TYR A 13 14.79 13.04 18.49
N GLY A 14 14.21 12.87 19.68
CA GLY A 14 12.85 12.35 19.85
C GLY A 14 11.83 13.16 19.07
N THR A 15 11.86 14.49 19.19
CA THR A 15 10.96 15.38 18.43
C THR A 15 11.06 15.19 16.92
N ILE A 16 12.26 14.93 16.38
CA ILE A 16 12.46 14.67 14.95
C ILE A 16 11.86 13.32 14.56
N VAL A 17 12.08 12.28 15.37
CA VAL A 17 11.53 10.94 15.12
C VAL A 17 10.00 10.98 15.17
N ASP A 18 9.42 11.67 16.15
CA ASP A 18 7.98 11.82 16.29
C ASP A 18 7.38 12.54 15.09
N PHE A 19 8.01 13.64 14.64
CA PHE A 19 7.62 14.35 13.43
C PHE A 19 7.66 13.47 12.18
N ILE A 20 8.73 12.70 11.98
CA ILE A 20 8.86 11.79 10.83
C ILE A 20 7.80 10.68 10.93
N SER A 21 7.63 10.07 12.11
CA SER A 21 6.66 9.00 12.32
C SER A 21 5.24 9.49 12.02
N SER A 22 4.82 10.62 12.60
CA SER A 22 3.50 11.20 12.35
C SER A 22 3.31 11.60 10.88
N SER A 23 4.37 12.07 10.22
CA SER A 23 4.34 12.42 8.80
C SER A 23 4.13 11.20 7.90
N LEU A 24 4.78 10.08 8.23
CA LEU A 24 4.68 8.85 7.43
C LEU A 24 3.36 8.10 7.69
N THR A 25 2.81 8.15 8.90
CA THR A 25 1.60 7.39 9.27
C THR A 25 0.30 8.17 9.10
N THR A 26 0.29 9.47 9.40
CA THR A 26 -0.95 10.25 9.53
C THR A 26 -1.09 11.28 8.42
N SER A 27 -0.14 12.21 8.30
CA SER A 27 -0.22 13.28 7.32
C SER A 27 1.16 13.69 6.80
N PRO A 28 1.49 13.38 5.54
CA PRO A 28 2.82 13.66 5.01
C PRO A 28 2.97 15.10 4.50
N ALA A 29 1.93 15.93 4.60
CA ALA A 29 1.89 17.27 4.02
C ALA A 29 3.04 18.16 4.49
N ALA A 30 3.31 18.17 5.80
CA ALA A 30 4.40 18.98 6.38
C ALA A 30 5.79 18.51 5.91
N LEU A 31 6.00 17.20 5.83
CA LEU A 31 7.25 16.62 5.31
C LEU A 31 7.46 16.97 3.84
N PHE A 32 6.42 16.84 3.00
CA PHE A 32 6.52 17.20 1.59
C PHE A 32 6.73 18.70 1.36
N ALA A 33 6.16 19.56 2.19
CA ALA A 33 6.44 20.99 2.15
C ALA A 33 7.94 21.30 2.39
N LEU A 34 8.54 20.66 3.40
CA LEU A 34 9.98 20.80 3.69
C LEU A 34 10.86 20.27 2.54
N LEU A 35 10.50 19.12 1.97
CA LEU A 35 11.22 18.55 0.83
C LEU A 35 11.12 19.46 -0.40
N HIS A 36 9.94 20.03 -0.64
CA HIS A 36 9.71 20.96 -1.74
C HIS A 36 10.52 22.25 -1.56
N GLU A 37 10.51 22.87 -0.38
CA GLU A 37 11.31 24.06 -0.09
C GLU A 37 12.80 23.81 -0.35
N ARG A 38 13.31 22.67 0.12
CA ARG A 38 14.72 22.31 -0.08
C ARG A 38 15.06 22.07 -1.55
N LEU A 39 14.17 21.42 -2.30
CA LEU A 39 14.32 21.23 -3.75
C LEU A 39 14.37 22.59 -4.47
N THR A 40 13.47 23.51 -4.13
CA THR A 40 13.42 24.87 -4.67
C THR A 40 14.70 25.64 -4.38
N ALA A 41 15.22 25.56 -3.15
CA ALA A 41 16.48 26.20 -2.76
C ALA A 41 17.68 25.69 -3.57
N LEU A 42 17.75 24.37 -3.85
CA LEU A 42 18.79 23.78 -4.70
C LEU A 42 18.66 24.24 -6.16
N ALA A 43 17.43 24.32 -6.67
CA ALA A 43 17.17 24.79 -8.03
C ALA A 43 17.56 26.27 -8.21
N ILE A 44 17.20 27.14 -7.27
CA ILE A 44 17.58 28.57 -7.27
C ILE A 44 19.11 28.72 -7.23
N ALA A 45 19.79 27.89 -6.45
CA ALA A 45 21.25 27.88 -6.37
C ALA A 45 21.95 27.26 -7.60
N GLN A 46 21.21 26.92 -8.68
CA GLN A 46 21.70 26.26 -9.89
C GLN A 46 22.39 24.91 -9.64
N ARG A 47 22.08 24.26 -8.51
CA ARG A 47 22.59 22.93 -8.15
C ARG A 47 21.68 21.84 -8.72
N PHE A 48 21.56 21.81 -10.04
CA PHE A 48 20.53 21.01 -10.73
C PHE A 48 20.66 19.50 -10.50
N GLU A 49 21.88 18.97 -10.38
CA GLU A 49 22.10 17.54 -10.11
C GLU A 49 21.57 17.12 -8.73
N GLU A 50 21.82 17.95 -7.71
CA GLU A 50 21.32 17.69 -6.37
C GLU A 50 19.81 17.88 -6.27
N ALA A 51 19.28 18.87 -6.99
CA ALA A 51 17.85 19.03 -7.12
C ALA A 51 17.21 17.80 -7.79
N ALA A 52 17.78 17.28 -8.87
CA ALA A 52 17.30 16.07 -9.53
C ALA A 52 17.33 14.86 -8.59
N LEU A 53 18.44 14.63 -7.89
CA LEU A 53 18.55 13.55 -6.90
C LEU A 53 17.50 13.67 -5.79
N MET A 54 17.25 14.89 -5.30
CA MET A 54 16.25 15.14 -4.25
C MET A 54 14.82 14.91 -4.75
N ARG A 55 14.52 15.33 -5.99
CA ARG A 55 13.24 15.07 -6.65
C ARG A 55 13.00 13.57 -6.78
N ASP A 56 13.97 12.82 -7.30
CA ASP A 56 13.82 11.39 -7.56
C ASP A 56 13.62 10.61 -6.25
N ARG A 57 14.33 10.98 -5.17
CA ARG A 57 14.12 10.41 -3.82
C ARG A 57 12.73 10.72 -3.27
N THR A 58 12.25 11.95 -3.48
CA THR A 58 10.93 12.36 -3.03
C THR A 58 9.84 11.63 -3.81
N GLN A 59 10.01 11.42 -5.12
CA GLN A 59 9.10 10.59 -5.93
C GLN A 59 9.08 9.14 -5.44
N ALA A 60 10.23 8.55 -5.12
CA ALA A 60 10.29 7.21 -4.55
C ALA A 60 9.53 7.13 -3.20
N LEU A 61 9.65 8.16 -2.35
CA LEU A 61 8.90 8.24 -1.10
C LEU A 61 7.38 8.33 -1.34
N VAL A 62 6.93 9.16 -2.28
CA VAL A 62 5.50 9.25 -2.66
C VAL A 62 4.97 7.89 -3.10
N GLN A 63 5.71 7.19 -3.96
CA GLN A 63 5.32 5.86 -4.45
C GLN A 63 5.24 4.85 -3.30
N ALA A 64 6.20 4.85 -2.39
CA ALA A 64 6.20 3.97 -1.23
C ALA A 64 5.00 4.23 -0.31
N LEU A 65 4.70 5.50 0.01
CA LEU A 65 3.56 5.88 0.83
C LEU A 65 2.21 5.52 0.18
N ASN A 66 2.08 5.72 -1.13
CA ASN A 66 0.88 5.31 -1.87
C ASN A 66 0.69 3.79 -1.86
N ARG A 67 1.77 2.99 -1.97
CA ARG A 67 1.68 1.53 -1.84
C ARG A 67 1.27 1.12 -0.42
N GLN A 68 1.88 1.73 0.60
CA GLN A 68 1.55 1.46 1.99
C GLN A 68 0.08 1.75 2.28
N ARG A 69 -0.41 2.96 1.94
CA ARG A 69 -1.81 3.35 2.18
C ARG A 69 -2.81 2.39 1.53
N ARG A 70 -2.54 1.95 0.29
CA ARG A 70 -3.40 0.99 -0.42
C ARG A 70 -3.43 -0.37 0.26
N CYS A 71 -2.26 -0.84 0.70
CA CYS A 71 -2.16 -2.06 1.49
C CYS A 71 -2.95 -1.93 2.80
N ASP A 72 -2.72 -0.86 3.56
CA ASP A 72 -3.37 -0.61 4.85
C ASP A 72 -4.90 -0.53 4.69
N GLN A 73 -5.39 0.19 3.68
CA GLN A 73 -6.83 0.27 3.42
C GLN A 73 -7.47 -1.08 3.06
N LEU A 74 -6.82 -1.91 2.25
CA LEU A 74 -7.33 -3.25 1.94
C LEU A 74 -7.35 -4.16 3.15
N ARG A 75 -6.39 -3.98 4.07
CA ARG A 75 -6.36 -4.71 5.34
C ARG A 75 -7.44 -4.21 6.30
N ASP A 76 -7.62 -2.90 6.41
CA ASP A 76 -8.62 -2.25 7.28
C ASP A 76 -10.06 -2.53 6.83
N ALA A 77 -10.26 -2.92 5.58
CA ALA A 77 -11.55 -3.38 5.07
C ALA A 77 -11.99 -4.74 5.67
N GLY A 78 -11.05 -5.49 6.26
CA GLY A 78 -11.29 -6.83 6.79
C GLY A 78 -11.72 -7.78 5.67
N SER A 79 -12.88 -8.42 5.84
CA SER A 79 -13.50 -9.23 4.80
C SER A 79 -14.32 -8.37 3.82
N LEU A 80 -14.05 -8.55 2.53
CA LEU A 80 -14.65 -7.89 1.39
C LEU A 80 -15.23 -8.94 0.44
N SER A 81 -16.49 -8.78 0.04
CA SER A 81 -17.06 -9.52 -1.08
C SER A 81 -17.34 -8.57 -2.24
N LEU A 82 -16.87 -8.95 -3.41
CA LEU A 82 -16.93 -8.16 -4.63
C LEU A 82 -17.55 -8.99 -5.75
N GLN A 83 -18.27 -8.35 -6.66
CA GLN A 83 -18.85 -9.00 -7.83
C GLN A 83 -18.43 -8.28 -9.10
N HIS A 84 -17.90 -9.01 -10.08
CA HIS A 84 -17.69 -8.51 -11.42
C HIS A 84 -18.27 -9.49 -12.44
N SER A 85 -19.26 -9.03 -13.22
CA SER A 85 -20.05 -9.91 -14.09
C SER A 85 -20.64 -11.08 -13.29
N ASP A 86 -20.40 -12.32 -13.70
CA ASP A 86 -20.89 -13.53 -13.02
C ASP A 86 -19.91 -14.06 -11.96
N VAL A 87 -18.82 -13.34 -11.65
CA VAL A 87 -17.76 -13.79 -10.74
C VAL A 87 -17.83 -13.02 -9.42
N HIS A 88 -17.86 -13.75 -8.31
CA HIS A 88 -17.72 -13.24 -6.95
C HIS A 88 -16.32 -13.50 -6.41
N TYR A 89 -15.73 -12.49 -5.79
CA TYR A 89 -14.42 -12.55 -5.15
C TYR A 89 -14.60 -12.31 -3.66
N ASP A 90 -14.05 -13.20 -2.84
CA ASP A 90 -13.98 -13.06 -1.41
C ASP A 90 -12.54 -12.76 -1.02
N ILE A 91 -12.33 -11.58 -0.46
CA ILE A 91 -11.03 -11.05 -0.04
C ILE A 91 -11.07 -10.89 1.47
N ASP A 92 -10.00 -11.27 2.15
CA ASP A 92 -9.88 -11.10 3.59
C ASP A 92 -8.53 -10.49 3.93
N CYS A 93 -8.56 -9.35 4.62
CA CYS A 93 -7.41 -8.52 4.96
C CYS A 93 -6.46 -8.27 3.77
N GLY A 94 -7.04 -8.04 2.60
CA GLY A 94 -6.34 -7.76 1.34
C GLY A 94 -5.87 -8.97 0.53
N VAL A 95 -6.08 -10.20 1.02
CA VAL A 95 -5.71 -11.46 0.36
C VAL A 95 -6.95 -12.13 -0.25
N LEU A 96 -6.83 -12.73 -1.43
CA LEU A 96 -7.96 -13.42 -2.05
C LEU A 96 -8.13 -14.81 -1.43
N ILE A 97 -9.24 -15.02 -0.72
CA ILE A 97 -9.54 -16.30 -0.06
C ILE A 97 -10.44 -17.21 -0.92
N GLY A 98 -11.18 -16.63 -1.87
CA GLY A 98 -12.07 -17.41 -2.72
C GLY A 98 -12.57 -16.68 -3.96
N THR A 99 -12.87 -17.46 -4.99
CA THR A 99 -13.53 -17.00 -6.22
C THR A 99 -14.68 -17.95 -6.53
N ARG A 100 -15.85 -17.41 -6.81
CA ARG A 100 -17.07 -18.18 -7.11
C ARG A 100 -17.68 -17.67 -8.42
N LEU A 101 -18.20 -18.57 -9.25
CA LEU A 101 -18.95 -18.20 -10.46
C LEU A 101 -20.44 -18.46 -10.22
N ASP A 102 -21.29 -17.51 -10.59
CA ASP A 102 -22.73 -17.67 -10.48
C ASP A 102 -23.22 -18.89 -11.27
N GLY A 103 -24.08 -19.68 -10.64
CA GLY A 103 -24.61 -20.93 -11.21
C GLY A 103 -23.61 -22.11 -11.22
N GLN A 104 -22.36 -21.93 -10.81
CA GLN A 104 -21.43 -23.04 -10.57
C GLN A 104 -21.24 -23.25 -9.07
N LEU A 105 -21.76 -24.38 -8.57
CA LEU A 105 -21.38 -24.89 -7.26
C LEU A 105 -19.94 -25.39 -7.34
N PHE A 106 -18.98 -24.59 -6.89
CA PHE A 106 -17.64 -25.09 -6.61
C PHE A 106 -17.72 -26.05 -5.43
N SER A 107 -17.52 -27.34 -5.70
CA SER A 107 -17.04 -28.25 -4.69
C SER A 107 -15.52 -28.10 -4.64
N PRO A 108 -14.88 -27.96 -3.47
CA PRO A 108 -13.47 -28.24 -3.36
C PRO A 108 -13.20 -29.60 -4.00
N LEU A 109 -12.04 -29.78 -4.63
CA LEU A 109 -11.58 -31.11 -5.03
C LEU A 109 -11.42 -31.96 -3.76
N THR A 110 -12.50 -32.55 -3.26
CA THR A 110 -12.49 -33.56 -2.20
C THR A 110 -12.04 -34.85 -2.84
N VAL A 111 -10.77 -34.91 -3.22
CA VAL A 111 -10.18 -36.09 -3.85
C VAL A 111 -9.73 -37.01 -2.73
N THR A 112 -10.69 -37.77 -2.20
CA THR A 112 -10.42 -38.79 -1.20
C THR A 112 -10.13 -40.11 -1.89
N GLY A 113 -8.97 -40.73 -1.60
CA GLY A 113 -8.67 -42.11 -2.04
C GLY A 113 -7.59 -42.27 -3.10
N ASN A 114 -6.87 -41.21 -3.46
CA ASN A 114 -5.65 -41.30 -4.26
C ASN A 114 -4.49 -40.65 -3.50
N LYS A 115 -3.51 -41.45 -3.08
CA LYS A 115 -2.32 -41.02 -2.32
C LYS A 115 -1.59 -39.82 -2.93
N VAL A 116 -1.59 -39.70 -4.26
CA VAL A 116 -0.97 -38.57 -4.96
C VAL A 116 -1.79 -37.30 -4.75
N LEU A 117 -3.11 -37.36 -4.87
CA LEU A 117 -3.97 -36.20 -4.67
C LEU A 117 -4.14 -35.85 -3.18
N ASP A 118 -4.11 -36.84 -2.27
CA ASP A 118 -4.03 -36.61 -0.83
C ASP A 118 -2.77 -35.81 -0.46
N SER A 119 -1.65 -36.07 -1.15
CA SER A 119 -0.41 -35.30 -0.96
C SER A 119 -0.46 -33.87 -1.53
N LEU A 120 -1.38 -33.61 -2.47
CA LEU A 120 -1.62 -32.28 -3.04
C LEU A 120 -2.70 -31.51 -2.27
N ALA A 121 -3.49 -32.16 -1.41
CA ALA A 121 -4.55 -31.53 -0.64
C ALA A 121 -4.10 -30.29 0.16
N PRO A 122 -2.91 -30.25 0.79
CA PRO A 122 -2.41 -29.04 1.44
C PRO A 122 -2.10 -27.89 0.47
N LEU A 123 -1.72 -28.20 -0.78
CA LEU A 123 -1.43 -27.21 -1.82
C LEU A 123 -2.70 -26.68 -2.50
N LEU A 124 -3.82 -27.40 -2.35
CA LEU A 124 -5.14 -27.04 -2.85
C LEU A 124 -5.96 -26.24 -1.84
N GLN A 125 -5.47 -26.11 -0.59
CA GLN A 125 -6.09 -25.23 0.39
C GLN A 125 -5.83 -23.78 -0.03
N PRO A 126 -6.88 -22.94 -0.17
CA PRO A 126 -6.67 -21.52 -0.36
C PRO A 126 -5.81 -20.96 0.78
N HIS A 127 -5.03 -19.93 0.47
CA HIS A 127 -4.20 -19.27 1.47
C HIS A 127 -5.11 -18.79 2.60
N GLN A 128 -4.93 -19.35 3.80
CA GLN A 128 -5.68 -18.88 4.96
C GLN A 128 -5.03 -17.58 5.39
N SER A 129 -5.82 -16.51 5.46
CA SER A 129 -5.38 -15.23 6.00
C SER A 129 -4.70 -15.48 7.33
N SER A 130 -3.39 -15.20 7.42
CA SER A 130 -2.71 -15.24 8.72
C SER A 130 -3.47 -14.32 9.67
N GLU A 131 -3.79 -14.82 10.87
CA GLU A 131 -4.71 -14.27 11.88
C GLU A 131 -4.47 -12.80 12.32
N SER A 132 -3.49 -12.10 11.73
CA SER A 132 -3.16 -10.71 12.02
C SER A 132 -3.28 -9.81 10.79
N CYS A 133 -4.40 -9.09 10.72
CA CYS A 133 -4.55 -7.91 9.86
C CYS A 133 -3.71 -6.71 10.36
N THR A 134 -2.85 -6.93 11.36
CA THR A 134 -1.97 -5.94 11.99
C THR A 134 -0.49 -6.31 11.84
N GLY A 135 0.37 -5.31 11.81
CA GLY A 135 1.84 -5.50 11.74
C GLY A 135 2.39 -5.64 10.31
N PRO A 136 3.73 -5.74 10.17
CA PRO A 136 4.39 -5.83 8.87
C PRO A 136 4.06 -7.15 8.17
N LEU A 137 3.69 -7.07 6.89
CA LEU A 137 3.44 -8.24 6.05
C LEU A 137 4.75 -8.87 5.59
N GLU A 138 4.73 -10.19 5.41
CA GLU A 138 5.73 -10.85 4.59
C GLU A 138 5.64 -10.38 3.14
N ARG A 139 6.77 -10.44 2.42
CA ARG A 139 6.86 -9.94 1.04
C ARG A 139 5.80 -10.55 0.12
N HIS A 140 5.58 -11.86 0.21
CA HIS A 140 4.66 -12.56 -0.67
C HIS A 140 3.21 -12.12 -0.46
N LEU A 141 2.79 -11.92 0.80
CA LEU A 141 1.47 -11.38 1.14
C LEU A 141 1.32 -9.93 0.66
N PHE A 142 2.35 -9.10 0.86
CA PHE A 142 2.31 -7.73 0.37
C PHE A 142 2.18 -7.66 -1.15
N ASP A 143 2.91 -8.50 -1.88
CA ASP A 143 2.81 -8.58 -3.35
C ASP A 143 1.40 -9.03 -3.79
N GLU A 144 0.77 -9.94 -3.05
CA GLU A 144 -0.62 -10.35 -3.28
C GLU A 144 -1.61 -9.21 -3.01
N VAL A 145 -1.53 -8.53 -1.87
CA VAL A 145 -2.39 -7.38 -1.55
C VAL A 145 -2.24 -6.29 -2.62
N MET A 146 -1.02 -6.03 -3.09
CA MET A 146 -0.79 -5.05 -4.16
C MET A 146 -1.32 -5.53 -5.52
N CYS A 147 -1.39 -6.84 -5.77
CA CYS A 147 -2.04 -7.40 -6.95
C CYS A 147 -3.55 -7.14 -6.90
N ILE A 148 -4.19 -7.39 -5.75
CA ILE A 148 -5.60 -7.08 -5.52
C ILE A 148 -5.86 -5.58 -5.64
N ALA A 149 -5.03 -4.72 -5.05
CA ALA A 149 -5.16 -3.27 -5.19
C ALA A 149 -5.17 -2.83 -6.66
N ARG A 150 -4.25 -3.38 -7.48
CA ARG A 150 -4.20 -3.10 -8.92
C ARG A 150 -5.43 -3.61 -9.66
N PHE A 151 -5.94 -4.79 -9.29
CA PHE A 151 -7.15 -5.35 -9.87
C PHE A 151 -8.38 -4.45 -9.63
N LEU A 152 -8.48 -3.82 -8.45
CA LEU A 152 -9.58 -2.92 -8.11
C LEU A 152 -9.47 -1.52 -8.74
N GLU A 153 -8.26 -1.12 -9.12
CA GLU A 153 -7.98 0.18 -9.77
C GLU A 153 -8.07 0.12 -11.30
N ASP A 154 -8.16 -1.06 -11.91
CA ASP A 154 -8.21 -1.21 -13.36
C ASP A 154 -9.53 -0.66 -13.92
N GLU A 155 -9.47 0.29 -14.84
CA GLU A 155 -10.66 0.92 -15.45
C GLU A 155 -11.54 -0.06 -16.22
N ASN A 156 -10.98 -1.20 -16.66
CA ASN A 156 -11.76 -2.24 -17.34
C ASN A 156 -12.46 -3.18 -16.34
N MET A 157 -12.10 -3.09 -15.06
CA MET A 157 -12.53 -3.98 -14.00
C MET A 157 -13.15 -3.17 -12.87
N HIS A 158 -14.45 -2.91 -12.96
CA HIS A 158 -15.21 -2.26 -11.89
C HIS A 158 -16.06 -3.30 -11.15
N PRO A 159 -15.52 -3.99 -10.13
CA PRO A 159 -16.32 -4.86 -9.31
C PRO A 159 -17.29 -4.03 -8.45
N ALA A 160 -18.54 -4.47 -8.39
CA ALA A 160 -19.52 -3.96 -7.44
C ALA A 160 -19.22 -4.52 -6.04
N LEU A 161 -19.17 -3.65 -5.04
CA LEU A 161 -19.05 -4.05 -3.64
C LEU A 161 -20.36 -4.68 -3.18
N SER A 162 -20.32 -5.94 -2.75
CA SER A 162 -21.49 -6.63 -2.18
C SER A 162 -21.47 -6.60 -0.65
N SER A 163 -20.30 -6.75 -0.01
CA SER A 163 -20.17 -6.61 1.45
C SER A 163 -18.78 -6.16 1.88
N CYS A 164 -18.71 -5.42 2.99
CA CYS A 164 -17.47 -4.98 3.64
C CYS A 164 -17.67 -5.06 5.16
N SER A 165 -16.75 -5.73 5.86
CA SER A 165 -16.80 -5.84 7.32
C SER A 165 -16.17 -4.65 8.06
N GLY A 166 -15.16 -4.02 7.45
CA GLY A 166 -14.37 -2.94 8.04
C GLY A 166 -14.58 -1.60 7.34
N GLN A 167 -13.51 -0.81 7.25
CA GLN A 167 -13.52 0.50 6.61
C GLN A 167 -12.85 0.44 5.25
N TRP A 168 -13.58 0.84 4.22
CA TRP A 168 -13.05 0.96 2.87
C TRP A 168 -13.52 2.26 2.21
N ALA A 169 -12.62 2.94 1.49
CA ALA A 169 -12.92 4.17 0.76
C ALA A 169 -12.18 4.21 -0.58
N SER A 170 -12.90 4.16 -1.70
CA SER A 170 -12.30 4.30 -3.03
C SER A 170 -12.77 5.61 -3.68
N PRO A 171 -11.87 6.43 -4.26
CA PRO A 171 -10.41 6.28 -4.27
C PRO A 171 -9.78 6.66 -2.91
N ILE A 172 -8.62 6.06 -2.61
CA ILE A 172 -7.84 6.43 -1.43
C ILE A 172 -7.32 7.87 -1.59
N GLN A 173 -7.23 8.64 -0.50
CA GLN A 173 -6.66 9.99 -0.58
C GLN A 173 -5.19 9.92 -1.01
N ALA A 174 -4.95 10.36 -2.24
CA ALA A 174 -3.63 10.35 -2.85
C ALA A 174 -2.66 11.20 -2.02
N VAL A 175 -1.41 10.74 -1.93
CA VAL A 175 -0.31 11.55 -1.42
C VAL A 175 -0.08 12.72 -2.39
N PRO A 176 0.17 13.95 -1.91
CA PRO A 176 0.41 15.09 -2.79
C PRO A 176 1.52 14.80 -3.80
N GLU A 177 1.26 15.11 -5.08
CA GLU A 177 2.28 14.98 -6.12
C GLU A 177 3.24 16.17 -6.09
N LEU A 178 4.50 15.92 -6.45
CA LEU A 178 5.45 16.99 -6.70
C LEU A 178 5.06 17.73 -7.98
N HIS A 179 4.45 18.91 -7.82
CA HIS A 179 4.19 19.79 -8.95
C HIS A 179 5.48 20.34 -9.56
N ARG A 180 5.40 20.64 -10.86
CA ARG A 180 6.47 21.31 -11.59
C ARG A 180 6.80 22.63 -10.88
N LEU A 181 8.10 22.87 -10.68
CA LEU A 181 8.57 24.13 -10.11
C LEU A 181 8.42 25.23 -11.16
N ASP A 182 7.43 26.10 -10.96
CA ASP A 182 7.27 27.31 -11.78
C ASP A 182 8.22 28.40 -11.25
N LEU A 183 9.45 28.40 -11.75
CA LEU A 183 10.49 29.37 -11.37
C LEU A 183 10.32 30.76 -12.02
N HIS A 184 9.30 30.94 -12.88
CA HIS A 184 9.11 32.17 -13.65
C HIS A 184 8.51 33.35 -12.86
N THR A 185 8.12 33.15 -11.61
CA THR A 185 7.56 34.20 -10.74
C THR A 185 8.57 34.81 -9.77
N ALA A 186 9.81 34.33 -9.74
CA ALA A 186 10.90 34.91 -8.94
C ALA A 186 11.84 35.72 -9.85
N ALA A 187 11.40 36.90 -10.25
CA ALA A 187 12.21 37.93 -10.91
C ALA A 187 12.13 39.24 -10.12
#